data_AF-A0AAV2NB95-F1
#
_entry.id   AF-A0AAV2NB95-F1
#
_cell.length_a   1.000
_cell.length_b   1.000
_cell.length_c   1.000
_cell.angle_alpha   90.00
_cell.angle_beta   90.00
_cell.angle_gamma   90.00
#
_symmetry.space_group_name_H-M   'P 1'
#
loop_
_entity.id
_entity.type
_entity.pdbx_description
1 polymer ?
#
loop_
_entity_poly.entity_id
_entity_poly.type
_entity_poly.pdbx_seq_one_letter_code
_entity_poly.pdbx_strand_id
1 'polypeptide(L)'
;MANSVMERICERRINEGLHGLAIQWGAIGDVGLVADMQENDKELVIGGTLQQEISSCLNTLEIFLLQDRSIVSSMVVAEKNRGSGRATNPLEAVANIMGLKNPNLVAPNIALAELGMDSMMAVEIKQTLEREFDILLTAQDIRNLNFAKLKKMTHKAEQEEVYDAIETDTNDLDGLKILTRKLKDTDLSPDIFVEVATKREVAGSEIFLIPGVDGCANVYKLVEAKIKSSAICLQHGALNMPGVTRSVMKSAAYLLPHILEKMKSQKEFLFVGYSFGSLIAIELARLLEDKNFSGRLLLIDGAPDLMKFLIEKFLNYSSEQELQNDILLRFIKMYLESDNEMFSLELKKCNTWEEKLEVLTHFSKEINVLTVENQKFLCSTIYDHIIAVQDYNISSLPRLKSSVILLKPILTPITFGEEDYGLHKVTENAVQIHYVEGTHITMMDNDKIASFINEAL
;
A
#
# COMPACT_ATOMS: atom_id res chain seq x y z
N MET A 1 32.19 -21.89 -11.58
CA MET A 1 33.58 -21.45 -11.84
C MET A 1 34.40 -22.49 -12.61
N ALA A 2 34.18 -23.81 -12.43
CA ALA A 2 34.90 -24.83 -13.22
C ALA A 2 34.53 -24.82 -14.72
N ASN A 3 33.24 -24.77 -15.06
CA ASN A 3 32.77 -24.79 -16.46
C ASN A 3 33.30 -23.61 -17.28
N SER A 4 33.28 -22.40 -16.70
CA SER A 4 33.82 -21.20 -17.33
C SER A 4 35.32 -21.28 -17.62
N VAL A 5 36.09 -22.05 -16.84
CA VAL A 5 37.52 -22.29 -17.11
C VAL A 5 37.68 -23.24 -18.30
N MET A 6 36.86 -24.30 -18.37
CA MET A 6 36.87 -25.26 -19.49
C MET A 6 36.46 -24.61 -20.82
N GLU A 7 35.46 -23.74 -20.79
CA GLU A 7 35.03 -22.91 -21.92
C GLU A 7 36.18 -22.03 -22.42
N ARG A 8 36.88 -21.34 -21.51
CA ARG A 8 38.01 -20.47 -21.84
C ARG A 8 39.20 -21.24 -22.45
N ILE A 9 39.41 -22.49 -22.04
CA ILE A 9 40.42 -23.37 -22.65
C ILE A 9 40.02 -23.71 -24.09
N CYS A 10 38.75 -24.03 -24.35
CA CYS A 10 38.27 -24.34 -25.70
C CYS A 10 38.37 -23.13 -26.64
N GLU A 11 38.02 -21.93 -26.17
CA GLU A 11 38.24 -20.68 -26.92
C GLU A 11 39.71 -20.47 -27.28
N ARG A 12 40.62 -20.67 -26.31
CA ARG A 12 42.05 -20.49 -26.53
C ARG A 12 42.61 -21.49 -27.54
N ARG A 13 42.17 -22.76 -27.49
CA ARG A 13 42.58 -23.78 -28.46
C ARG A 13 42.21 -23.40 -29.88
N ILE A 14 40.99 -22.93 -30.10
CA ILE A 14 40.54 -22.46 -31.42
C ILE A 14 41.37 -21.26 -31.89
N ASN A 15 41.68 -20.30 -30.99
CA ASN A 15 42.55 -19.16 -31.33
C ASN A 15 43.98 -19.58 -31.70
N GLU A 16 44.45 -20.71 -31.19
CA GLU A 16 45.77 -21.29 -31.50
C GLU A 16 45.74 -22.24 -32.72
N GLY A 17 44.60 -22.31 -33.44
CA GLY A 17 44.42 -23.16 -34.63
C GLY A 17 44.17 -24.63 -34.31
N LEU A 18 43.85 -24.96 -33.05
CA LEU A 18 43.53 -26.30 -32.59
C LEU A 18 42.02 -26.47 -32.38
N HIS A 19 41.52 -27.70 -32.53
CA HIS A 19 40.10 -27.97 -32.25
C HIS A 19 39.79 -27.86 -30.75
N GLY A 20 38.64 -27.27 -30.41
CA GLY A 20 38.11 -27.16 -29.06
C GLY A 20 36.60 -26.88 -29.08
N LEU A 21 35.83 -27.60 -28.27
CA LEU A 21 34.38 -27.46 -28.19
C LEU A 21 33.93 -27.70 -26.75
N ALA A 22 33.21 -26.72 -26.19
CA ALA A 22 32.53 -26.82 -24.92
C ALA A 22 31.02 -26.73 -25.14
N ILE A 23 30.27 -27.73 -24.66
CA ILE A 23 28.82 -27.78 -24.80
C ILE A 23 28.17 -27.67 -23.44
N GLN A 24 27.27 -26.71 -23.29
CA GLN A 24 26.39 -26.58 -22.14
C GLN A 24 25.11 -27.37 -22.41
N TRP A 25 25.01 -28.54 -21.78
CA TRP A 25 23.79 -29.37 -21.86
C TRP A 25 22.78 -28.95 -20.78
N GLY A 26 21.52 -28.80 -21.18
CA GLY A 26 20.38 -28.80 -20.26
C GLY A 26 20.15 -30.19 -19.64
N ALA A 27 19.14 -30.32 -18.79
CA ALA A 27 18.83 -31.57 -18.10
C ALA A 27 18.62 -32.74 -19.09
N ILE A 28 19.26 -33.89 -18.84
CA ILE A 28 19.12 -35.10 -19.65
C ILE A 28 18.40 -36.15 -18.80
N GLY A 29 17.26 -36.66 -19.28
CA GLY A 29 16.32 -37.43 -18.46
C GLY A 29 16.65 -38.92 -18.33
N ASP A 30 17.33 -39.49 -19.33
CA ASP A 30 17.49 -40.93 -19.54
C ASP A 30 18.92 -41.43 -19.26
N VAL A 31 19.78 -40.59 -18.68
CA VAL A 31 21.14 -40.97 -18.26
C VAL A 31 21.50 -40.45 -16.86
N GLY A 32 22.26 -41.26 -16.11
CA GLY A 32 22.77 -40.91 -14.79
C GLY A 32 21.70 -40.86 -13.70
N LEU A 33 21.96 -40.07 -12.65
CA LEU A 33 21.10 -39.96 -11.46
C LEU A 33 19.65 -39.55 -11.76
N VAL A 34 19.41 -38.87 -12.88
CA VAL A 34 18.07 -38.42 -13.30
C VAL A 34 17.23 -39.58 -13.83
N ALA A 35 17.86 -40.56 -14.49
CA ALA A 35 17.19 -41.76 -15.01
C ALA A 35 16.76 -42.72 -13.90
N ASP A 36 17.58 -42.84 -12.85
CA ASP A 36 17.30 -43.71 -11.69
C ASP A 36 16.12 -43.21 -10.82
N MET A 37 15.63 -41.99 -11.09
CA MET A 37 14.55 -41.32 -10.33
C MET A 37 13.20 -41.30 -11.06
N GLN A 38 13.11 -41.81 -12.30
CA GLN A 38 11.85 -41.86 -13.05
C GLN A 38 10.95 -43.03 -12.58
N GLU A 39 10.25 -42.85 -11.45
CA GLU A 39 9.25 -43.84 -11.02
C GLU A 39 7.85 -43.62 -11.62
N ASN A 40 7.55 -42.47 -12.27
CA ASN A 40 6.16 -42.10 -12.61
C ASN A 40 5.93 -41.29 -13.91
N ASP A 41 6.80 -41.36 -14.93
CA ASP A 41 6.57 -40.73 -16.26
C ASP A 41 6.13 -39.24 -16.21
N LYS A 42 6.66 -38.45 -15.26
CA LYS A 42 6.38 -37.00 -15.18
C LYS A 42 7.58 -36.20 -15.64
N GLU A 43 7.35 -35.30 -16.60
CA GLU A 43 8.32 -34.29 -17.01
C GLU A 43 8.74 -33.42 -15.82
N LEU A 44 9.99 -33.59 -15.37
CA LEU A 44 10.57 -32.79 -14.28
C LEU A 44 11.38 -31.62 -14.88
N VAL A 45 11.11 -30.41 -14.39
CA VAL A 45 11.86 -29.21 -14.75
C VAL A 45 13.05 -29.06 -13.81
N ILE A 46 14.27 -29.13 -14.35
CA ILE A 46 15.51 -28.98 -13.59
C ILE A 46 16.27 -27.76 -14.10
N GLY A 47 16.52 -26.79 -13.22
CA GLY A 47 17.30 -25.60 -13.57
C GLY A 47 16.68 -24.73 -14.69
N GLY A 48 15.36 -24.77 -14.86
CA GLY A 48 14.64 -24.04 -15.92
C GLY A 48 14.58 -24.77 -17.27
N THR A 49 15.11 -26.00 -17.34
CA THR A 49 15.09 -26.84 -18.55
C THR A 49 14.24 -28.08 -18.35
N LEU A 50 13.53 -28.50 -19.38
CA LEU A 50 12.91 -29.83 -19.45
C LEU A 50 13.98 -30.88 -19.72
N GLN A 51 13.71 -32.10 -19.27
CA GLN A 51 14.56 -33.25 -19.59
C GLN A 51 14.51 -33.51 -21.09
N GLN A 52 15.69 -33.54 -21.72
CA GLN A 52 15.85 -34.03 -23.09
C GLN A 52 16.37 -35.47 -23.05
N GLU A 53 16.04 -36.27 -24.07
CA GLU A 53 16.63 -37.60 -24.25
C GLU A 53 18.10 -37.47 -24.69
N ILE A 54 18.93 -38.46 -24.33
CA ILE A 54 20.32 -38.55 -24.80
C ILE A 54 20.39 -38.64 -26.32
N SER A 55 19.37 -39.21 -26.96
CA SER A 55 19.21 -39.27 -28.42
C SER A 55 19.25 -37.87 -29.04
N SER A 56 18.57 -36.89 -28.42
CA SER A 56 18.55 -35.48 -28.83
C SER A 56 19.93 -34.84 -28.69
N CYS A 57 20.62 -35.10 -27.58
CA CYS A 57 21.98 -34.61 -27.37
C CYS A 57 22.96 -35.16 -28.43
N LEU A 58 22.89 -36.45 -28.73
CA LEU A 58 23.76 -37.10 -29.72
C LEU A 58 23.50 -36.58 -31.14
N ASN A 59 22.24 -36.36 -31.52
CA ASN A 59 21.90 -35.75 -32.81
C ASN A 59 22.45 -34.31 -32.91
N THR A 60 22.38 -33.56 -31.81
CA THR A 60 22.87 -32.17 -31.76
C THR A 60 24.40 -32.11 -31.73
N LEU A 61 25.07 -33.11 -31.16
CA LEU A 61 26.52 -33.20 -31.09
C LEU A 61 27.15 -33.19 -32.49
N GLU A 62 26.58 -33.90 -33.46
CA GLU A 62 27.06 -33.91 -34.85
C GLU A 62 27.07 -32.49 -35.44
N ILE A 63 25.98 -31.74 -35.23
CA ILE A 63 25.87 -30.33 -35.66
C ILE A 63 26.96 -29.50 -34.99
N PHE A 64 27.21 -29.74 -33.71
CA PHE A 64 28.18 -28.97 -32.94
C PHE A 64 29.63 -29.28 -33.27
N LEU A 65 29.94 -30.48 -33.77
CA LEU A 65 31.28 -30.84 -34.23
C LEU A 65 31.63 -30.22 -35.58
N LEU A 66 30.62 -29.86 -36.40
CA LEU A 66 30.79 -29.34 -37.75
C LEU A 66 30.79 -27.80 -37.86
N GLN A 67 30.64 -27.09 -36.74
CA GLN A 67 30.61 -25.62 -36.71
C GLN A 67 31.92 -25.01 -36.19
N ASP A 68 32.10 -23.71 -36.44
CA ASP A 68 33.28 -22.93 -36.02
C ASP A 68 33.14 -22.24 -34.65
N ARG A 69 32.18 -22.66 -33.81
CA ARG A 69 31.92 -22.07 -32.49
C ARG A 69 32.51 -22.93 -31.37
N SER A 70 33.34 -22.32 -30.53
CA SER A 70 34.02 -22.95 -29.39
C SER A 70 33.11 -23.26 -28.20
N ILE A 71 32.04 -22.49 -28.03
CA ILE A 71 31.10 -22.60 -26.91
C ILE A 71 29.68 -22.59 -27.48
N VAL A 72 28.91 -23.63 -27.15
CA VAL A 72 27.52 -23.78 -27.58
C VAL A 72 26.67 -24.39 -26.49
N SER A 73 25.35 -24.31 -26.65
CA SER A 73 24.38 -24.79 -25.67
C SER A 73 23.24 -25.53 -26.35
N SER A 74 22.75 -26.59 -25.71
CA SER A 74 21.56 -27.33 -26.14
C SER A 74 20.70 -27.66 -24.93
N MET A 75 19.50 -27.10 -24.90
CA MET A 75 18.55 -27.28 -23.81
C MET A 75 17.12 -27.15 -24.33
N VAL A 76 16.20 -27.86 -23.68
CA VAL A 76 14.76 -27.66 -23.87
C VAL A 76 14.30 -26.69 -22.79
N VAL A 77 13.89 -25.49 -23.17
CA VAL A 77 13.41 -24.48 -22.21
C VAL A 77 12.02 -24.89 -21.72
N ALA A 78 11.83 -24.96 -20.41
CA ALA A 78 10.50 -25.24 -19.86
C ALA A 78 9.55 -24.06 -20.15
N GLU A 79 8.40 -24.34 -20.75
CA GLU A 79 7.36 -23.32 -20.95
C GLU A 79 6.84 -22.81 -19.60
N LYS A 80 6.60 -21.49 -19.51
CA LYS A 80 5.99 -20.85 -18.34
C LYS A 80 4.49 -21.17 -18.32
N ASN A 81 4.14 -22.37 -17.89
CA ASN A 81 2.74 -22.77 -17.74
C ASN A 81 2.09 -22.02 -16.58
N ARG A 82 1.16 -21.11 -16.90
CA ARG A 82 0.38 -20.31 -15.94
C ARG A 82 -0.84 -21.06 -15.35
N GLY A 83 -0.96 -22.39 -15.47
CA GLY A 83 -2.30 -22.98 -15.24
C GLY A 83 -2.47 -24.48 -14.96
N SER A 84 -1.53 -25.23 -14.39
CA SER A 84 -1.86 -26.60 -13.97
C SER A 84 -1.10 -27.09 -12.74
N GLY A 85 -1.80 -27.20 -11.60
CA GLY A 85 -1.40 -28.01 -10.44
C GLY A 85 -0.54 -27.32 -9.38
N ARG A 86 -0.54 -25.99 -9.28
CA ARG A 86 0.18 -25.28 -8.21
C ARG A 86 -0.41 -25.60 -6.84
N ALA A 87 0.44 -25.98 -5.90
CA ALA A 87 0.14 -25.86 -4.49
C ALA A 87 -0.28 -24.41 -4.21
N THR A 88 -1.38 -24.24 -3.48
CA THR A 88 -2.01 -22.92 -3.25
C THR A 88 -1.22 -22.04 -2.28
N ASN A 89 -0.27 -22.62 -1.56
CA ASN A 89 0.58 -21.89 -0.64
C ASN A 89 1.94 -22.57 -0.38
N PRO A 90 2.93 -21.83 0.16
CA PRO A 90 4.24 -22.36 0.54
C PRO A 90 4.17 -23.61 1.42
N LEU A 91 3.17 -23.70 2.29
CA LEU A 91 2.98 -24.84 3.20
C LEU A 91 2.65 -26.12 2.43
N GLU A 92 1.68 -26.06 1.52
CA GLU A 92 1.23 -27.17 0.70
C GLU A 92 2.33 -27.61 -0.28
N ALA A 93 3.06 -26.66 -0.86
CA ALA A 93 4.18 -26.94 -1.76
C ALA A 93 5.27 -27.76 -1.06
N VAL A 94 5.68 -27.33 0.13
CA VAL A 94 6.69 -28.05 0.91
C VAL A 94 6.18 -29.39 1.44
N ALA A 95 4.90 -29.47 1.83
CA ALA A 95 4.30 -30.73 2.24
C ALA A 95 4.30 -31.78 1.11
N ASN A 96 4.04 -31.35 -0.13
CA ASN A 96 4.07 -32.20 -1.31
C ASN A 96 5.48 -32.72 -1.62
N ILE A 97 6.51 -31.85 -1.55
CA ILE A 97 7.91 -32.26 -1.75
C ILE A 97 8.34 -33.27 -0.69
N MET A 98 7.89 -33.10 0.56
CA MET A 98 8.16 -34.04 1.64
C MET A 98 7.26 -35.30 1.64
N GLY A 99 6.35 -35.45 0.67
CA GLY A 99 5.46 -36.61 0.56
C GLY A 99 4.41 -36.71 1.67
N LEU A 100 4.09 -35.60 2.34
CA LEU A 100 3.17 -35.56 3.48
C LEU A 100 1.73 -35.31 3.03
N LYS A 101 0.84 -36.29 3.27
CA LYS A 101 -0.58 -36.19 2.89
C LYS A 101 -1.39 -35.18 3.71
N ASN A 102 -0.94 -34.81 4.91
CA ASN A 102 -1.64 -33.82 5.75
C ASN A 102 -0.65 -33.07 6.69
N PRO A 103 -0.18 -31.87 6.31
CA PRO A 103 0.81 -31.12 7.08
C PRO A 103 0.27 -30.59 8.43
N ASN A 104 -1.05 -30.58 8.62
CA ASN A 104 -1.66 -30.11 9.87
C ASN A 104 -1.57 -31.11 11.05
N LEU A 105 -1.18 -32.36 10.78
CA LEU A 105 -0.98 -33.39 11.81
C LEU A 105 0.46 -33.45 12.33
N VAL A 106 1.37 -32.71 11.72
CA VAL A 106 2.80 -32.71 12.08
C VAL A 106 3.08 -31.60 13.09
N ALA A 107 3.94 -31.86 14.07
CA ALA A 107 4.31 -30.88 15.09
C ALA A 107 4.94 -29.63 14.44
N PRO A 108 4.36 -28.44 14.61
CA PRO A 108 4.67 -27.28 13.75
C PRO A 108 6.06 -26.68 13.97
N ASN A 109 6.70 -26.95 15.11
CA ASN A 109 7.97 -26.33 15.48
C ASN A 109 9.21 -27.21 15.20
N ILE A 110 9.02 -28.47 14.78
CA ILE A 110 10.13 -29.39 14.45
C ILE A 110 10.74 -28.98 13.11
N ALA A 111 12.07 -28.97 13.01
CA ALA A 111 12.77 -28.63 11.78
C ALA A 111 12.51 -29.68 10.69
N LEU A 112 12.40 -29.25 9.43
CA LEU A 112 12.15 -30.18 8.31
C LEU A 112 13.27 -31.23 8.16
N ALA A 113 14.51 -30.88 8.50
CA ALA A 113 15.64 -31.81 8.52
C ALA A 113 15.43 -32.96 9.52
N GLU A 114 14.78 -32.70 10.65
CA GLU A 114 14.44 -33.71 11.66
C GLU A 114 13.22 -34.55 11.24
N LEU A 115 12.45 -34.08 10.26
CA LEU A 115 11.28 -34.75 9.69
C LEU A 115 11.60 -35.52 8.39
N GLY A 116 12.88 -35.62 8.02
CA GLY A 116 13.33 -36.40 6.87
C GLY A 116 13.59 -35.60 5.60
N MET A 117 13.72 -34.27 5.67
CA MET A 117 14.19 -33.46 4.53
C MET A 117 15.67 -33.79 4.22
N ASP A 118 15.91 -34.38 3.05
CA ASP A 118 17.27 -34.66 2.57
C ASP A 118 17.89 -33.47 1.81
N SER A 119 19.11 -33.65 1.31
CA SER A 119 19.84 -32.58 0.62
C SER A 119 19.24 -32.18 -0.73
N MET A 120 18.52 -33.08 -1.41
CA MET A 120 17.86 -32.79 -2.68
C MET A 120 16.53 -32.10 -2.46
N MET A 121 15.73 -32.57 -1.50
CA MET A 121 14.50 -31.91 -1.06
C MET A 121 14.77 -30.48 -0.58
N ALA A 122 15.88 -30.24 0.13
CA ALA A 122 16.25 -28.89 0.56
C ALA A 122 16.48 -27.92 -0.62
N VAL A 123 17.07 -28.41 -1.73
CA VAL A 123 17.28 -27.62 -2.94
C VAL A 123 15.95 -27.40 -3.67
N GLU A 124 15.13 -28.44 -3.78
CA GLU A 124 13.81 -28.37 -4.41
C GLU A 124 12.86 -27.43 -3.65
N ILE A 125 12.82 -27.50 -2.31
CA ILE A 125 12.07 -26.60 -1.45
C ILE A 125 12.54 -25.16 -1.66
N LYS A 126 13.86 -24.92 -1.64
CA LYS A 126 14.40 -23.57 -1.86
C LYS A 126 13.96 -23.02 -3.21
N GLN A 127 14.15 -23.78 -4.28
CA GLN A 127 13.80 -23.35 -5.64
C GLN A 127 12.30 -23.16 -5.81
N THR A 128 11.49 -24.02 -5.20
CA THR A 128 10.02 -23.91 -5.26
C THR A 128 9.54 -22.67 -4.52
N LEU A 129 10.07 -22.40 -3.33
CA LEU A 129 9.75 -21.19 -2.55
C LEU A 129 10.17 -19.90 -3.27
N GLU A 130 11.36 -19.89 -3.89
CA GLU A 130 11.85 -18.74 -4.66
C GLU A 130 11.06 -18.54 -5.96
N ARG A 131 10.77 -19.62 -6.70
CA ARG A 131 10.15 -19.53 -8.03
C ARG A 131 8.65 -19.31 -7.97
N GLU A 132 7.98 -19.97 -7.04
CA GLU A 132 6.51 -20.00 -6.99
C GLU A 132 5.96 -18.95 -6.05
N PHE A 133 6.69 -18.56 -5.00
CA PHE A 133 6.19 -17.66 -3.95
C PHE A 133 7.08 -16.42 -3.72
N ASP A 134 8.14 -16.21 -4.50
CA ASP A 134 9.13 -15.13 -4.35
C ASP A 134 9.79 -15.04 -2.95
N ILE A 135 9.86 -16.19 -2.25
CA ILE A 135 10.46 -16.27 -0.91
C ILE A 135 11.93 -16.66 -1.03
N LEU A 136 12.80 -15.65 -0.92
CA LEU A 136 14.25 -15.82 -0.91
C LEU A 136 14.75 -16.32 0.45
N LEU A 137 15.35 -17.52 0.47
CA LEU A 137 15.91 -18.14 1.68
C LEU A 137 17.37 -18.55 1.49
N THR A 138 18.20 -18.34 2.51
CA THR A 138 19.56 -18.87 2.50
C THR A 138 19.57 -20.38 2.75
N ALA A 139 20.66 -21.06 2.41
CA ALA A 139 20.83 -22.48 2.74
C ALA A 139 20.81 -22.76 4.26
N GLN A 140 21.09 -21.75 5.09
CA GLN A 140 20.96 -21.84 6.54
C GLN A 140 19.49 -21.74 6.98
N ASP A 141 18.70 -20.89 6.32
CA ASP A 141 17.28 -20.74 6.62
C ASP A 141 16.48 -22.00 6.27
N ILE A 142 16.79 -22.62 5.13
CA ILE A 142 16.18 -23.90 4.70
C ILE A 142 16.45 -25.01 5.72
N ARG A 143 17.67 -25.12 6.23
CA ARG A 143 18.03 -26.13 7.26
C ARG A 143 17.25 -25.96 8.56
N ASN A 144 16.90 -24.73 8.91
CA ASN A 144 16.16 -24.38 10.12
C ASN A 144 14.67 -24.11 9.85
N LEU A 145 14.17 -24.49 8.67
CA LEU A 145 12.79 -24.29 8.27
C LEU A 145 11.88 -25.27 9.02
N ASN A 146 10.67 -24.85 9.35
CA ASN A 146 9.65 -25.69 9.98
C ASN A 146 8.25 -25.27 9.52
N PHE A 147 7.25 -26.11 9.78
CA PHE A 147 5.88 -25.87 9.33
C PHE A 147 5.25 -24.60 9.97
N ALA A 148 5.69 -24.17 11.16
CA ALA A 148 5.27 -22.91 11.77
C ALA A 148 5.76 -21.69 10.98
N LYS A 149 7.03 -21.68 10.54
CA LYS A 149 7.59 -20.63 9.69
C LYS A 149 6.91 -20.63 8.32
N LEU A 150 6.68 -21.80 7.74
CA LEU A 150 5.95 -21.94 6.47
C LEU A 150 4.50 -21.46 6.57
N LYS A 151 3.80 -21.69 7.69
CA LYS A 151 2.46 -21.11 7.94
C LYS A 151 2.50 -19.59 8.01
N LYS A 152 3.49 -19.01 8.70
CA LYS A 152 3.66 -17.54 8.72
C LYS A 152 3.97 -16.96 7.35
N MET A 153 4.81 -17.66 6.57
CA MET A 153 5.12 -17.31 5.19
C MET A 153 3.91 -17.49 4.28
N THR A 154 3.08 -18.49 4.53
CA THR A 154 1.79 -18.72 3.85
C THR A 154 0.81 -17.61 4.13
N HIS A 155 0.68 -17.12 5.36
CA HIS A 155 -0.17 -15.95 5.63
C HIS A 155 0.36 -14.64 5.03
N LYS A 156 1.66 -14.57 4.71
CA LYS A 156 2.29 -13.46 4.00
C LYS A 156 2.20 -13.62 2.47
N ALA A 157 2.27 -14.84 1.96
CA ALA A 157 2.15 -15.20 0.54
C ALA A 157 0.70 -15.36 0.06
N GLU A 158 -0.26 -15.72 0.93
CA GLU A 158 -1.70 -15.64 0.68
C GLU A 158 -2.19 -14.18 0.75
N GLN A 159 -1.41 -13.29 1.35
CA GLN A 159 -1.54 -11.86 1.11
C GLN A 159 -0.93 -11.54 -0.26
N GLU A 160 0.30 -11.96 -0.57
CA GLU A 160 1.02 -11.61 -1.83
C GLU A 160 0.51 -12.27 -3.16
N GLU A 161 -0.18 -13.42 -3.16
CA GLU A 161 -0.74 -14.10 -4.36
C GLU A 161 -2.26 -13.89 -4.56
N VAL A 162 -2.92 -13.21 -3.62
CA VAL A 162 -4.28 -12.65 -3.84
C VAL A 162 -4.23 -11.42 -4.77
N TYR A 163 -3.04 -10.86 -5.02
CA TYR A 163 -2.89 -9.59 -5.74
C TYR A 163 -3.03 -9.64 -7.27
N ASP A 164 -3.25 -10.81 -7.91
CA ASP A 164 -3.38 -10.88 -9.38
C ASP A 164 -4.59 -11.68 -9.90
N ALA A 165 -5.48 -12.18 -9.02
CA ALA A 165 -6.72 -12.86 -9.43
C ALA A 165 -7.91 -12.60 -8.50
N ILE A 166 -7.87 -11.50 -7.76
CA ILE A 166 -8.97 -11.07 -6.92
C ILE A 166 -9.30 -9.62 -7.29
N GLU A 167 -10.11 -9.45 -8.34
CA GLU A 167 -11.29 -8.58 -8.20
C GLU A 167 -12.15 -9.19 -7.08
N THR A 168 -11.69 -9.10 -5.82
CA THR A 168 -12.63 -9.14 -4.70
C THR A 168 -13.39 -7.87 -4.92
N ASP A 169 -14.68 -8.05 -5.10
CA ASP A 169 -15.69 -7.03 -4.99
C ASP A 169 -15.21 -5.94 -4.01
N THR A 170 -14.65 -4.84 -4.54
CA THR A 170 -14.19 -3.69 -3.75
C THR A 170 -15.34 -3.05 -2.99
N ASN A 171 -16.56 -3.55 -3.23
CA ASN A 171 -17.79 -3.29 -2.50
C ASN A 171 -17.79 -3.78 -1.05
N ASP A 172 -16.95 -4.76 -0.64
CA ASP A 172 -16.95 -5.27 0.74
C ASP A 172 -15.96 -4.56 1.68
N LEU A 173 -15.03 -3.77 1.14
CA LEU A 173 -14.23 -2.86 1.94
C LEU A 173 -15.02 -1.55 2.12
N ASP A 174 -15.54 -1.33 3.32
CA ASP A 174 -16.29 -0.11 3.65
C ASP A 174 -15.36 1.11 3.59
N GLY A 175 -15.22 1.73 2.41
CA GLY A 175 -14.24 2.78 2.10
C GLY A 175 -14.23 3.93 3.10
N LEU A 176 -15.39 4.28 3.69
CA LEU A 176 -15.43 5.35 4.69
C LEU A 176 -14.73 4.96 6.00
N LYS A 177 -14.80 3.70 6.44
CA LYS A 177 -14.11 3.20 7.65
C LYS A 177 -12.59 3.19 7.50
N ILE A 178 -12.08 3.22 6.28
CA ILE A 178 -10.64 3.26 5.98
C ILE A 178 -10.13 4.70 5.95
N LEU A 179 -11.02 5.67 5.68
CA LEU A 179 -10.67 7.09 5.53
C LEU A 179 -10.87 7.90 6.81
N THR A 180 -11.82 7.54 7.67
CA THR A 180 -12.06 8.24 8.94
C THR A 180 -12.49 7.31 10.09
N ARG A 181 -12.46 7.84 11.31
CA ARG A 181 -12.89 7.17 12.55
C ARG A 181 -14.34 7.58 12.90
N LYS A 182 -15.03 6.75 13.70
CA LYS A 182 -16.30 7.18 14.32
C LYS A 182 -16.04 8.40 15.22
N LEU A 183 -16.87 9.43 15.07
CA LEU A 183 -16.84 10.66 15.87
C LEU A 183 -18.03 10.67 16.83
N LYS A 184 -17.91 11.49 17.88
CA LYS A 184 -19.02 11.83 18.79
C LYS A 184 -19.19 13.33 18.86
N ASP A 185 -20.31 13.81 19.39
CA ASP A 185 -20.63 15.24 19.42
C ASP A 185 -19.53 16.10 20.05
N THR A 186 -18.88 15.62 21.11
CA THR A 186 -17.81 16.35 21.79
C THR A 186 -16.55 16.55 20.94
N ASP A 187 -16.47 15.85 19.81
CA ASP A 187 -15.37 16.01 18.86
C ASP A 187 -15.66 17.14 17.87
N LEU A 188 -16.93 17.42 17.56
CA LEU A 188 -17.32 18.49 16.65
C LEU A 188 -17.41 19.82 17.43
N SER A 189 -16.44 20.70 17.22
CA SER A 189 -16.49 22.08 17.71
C SER A 189 -16.87 23.04 16.58
N PRO A 190 -17.68 24.08 16.84
CA PRO A 190 -17.97 25.12 15.85
C PRO A 190 -16.77 26.05 15.58
N ASP A 191 -15.78 26.09 16.48
CA ASP A 191 -14.63 26.99 16.36
C ASP A 191 -13.71 26.60 15.21
N ILE A 192 -13.23 27.56 14.42
CA ILE A 192 -12.23 27.28 13.36
C ILE A 192 -10.92 26.78 13.98
N PHE A 193 -10.56 27.29 15.16
CA PHE A 193 -9.36 26.90 15.88
C PHE A 193 -9.68 26.06 17.10
N VAL A 194 -9.04 24.90 17.18
CA VAL A 194 -9.01 24.08 18.39
C VAL A 194 -7.57 24.02 18.88
N GLU A 195 -7.31 24.62 20.04
CA GLU A 195 -6.02 24.44 20.71
C GLU A 195 -5.91 22.97 21.16
N VAL A 196 -4.82 22.32 20.75
CA VAL A 196 -4.53 20.95 21.18
C VAL A 196 -3.70 20.97 22.47
N ALA A 197 -3.89 19.96 23.32
CA ALA A 197 -3.30 19.88 24.66
C ALA A 197 -1.82 19.48 24.62
N THR A 198 -0.97 20.32 24.01
CA THR A 198 0.47 20.07 23.87
C THR A 198 1.26 20.34 25.14
N LYS A 199 2.51 19.88 25.18
CA LYS A 199 3.40 20.08 26.32
C LYS A 199 3.91 21.52 26.47
N ARG A 200 3.93 22.29 25.37
CA ARG A 200 4.41 23.68 25.32
C ARG A 200 5.82 23.87 25.95
N GLU A 201 6.70 22.89 25.76
CA GLU A 201 8.09 22.88 26.22
C GLU A 201 9.00 23.78 25.37
N VAL A 202 8.63 24.04 24.11
CA VAL A 202 9.41 24.85 23.17
C VAL A 202 8.67 26.16 22.88
N ALA A 203 9.36 27.27 23.10
CA ALA A 203 8.84 28.61 22.78
C ALA A 203 9.13 28.98 21.33
N GLY A 204 8.17 29.62 20.67
CA GLY A 204 8.46 30.46 19.50
C GLY A 204 8.00 29.98 18.12
N SER A 205 7.41 28.79 17.98
CA SER A 205 6.82 28.34 16.69
C SER A 205 5.47 27.68 16.93
N GLU A 206 4.42 28.23 16.31
CA GLU A 206 3.07 27.66 16.32
C GLU A 206 2.97 26.63 15.20
N ILE A 207 2.57 25.40 15.53
CA ILE A 207 2.31 24.34 14.55
C ILE A 207 0.84 24.40 14.14
N PHE A 208 0.58 24.36 12.84
CA PHE A 208 -0.77 24.35 12.31
C PHE A 208 -1.13 22.93 11.85
N LEU A 209 -2.04 22.29 12.58
CA LEU A 209 -2.53 20.94 12.31
C LEU A 209 -3.79 21.02 11.44
N ILE A 210 -3.88 20.20 10.40
CA ILE A 210 -5.01 20.19 9.47
C ILE A 210 -5.54 18.75 9.38
N PRO A 211 -6.79 18.50 9.79
CA PRO A 211 -7.37 17.16 9.92
C PRO A 211 -7.79 16.54 8.59
N GLY A 212 -8.34 15.32 8.65
CA GLY A 212 -8.69 14.52 7.49
C GLY A 212 -10.02 14.89 6.85
N VAL A 213 -10.61 13.91 6.14
CA VAL A 213 -11.85 14.10 5.37
C VAL A 213 -13.07 14.48 6.22
N ASP A 214 -13.05 14.21 7.52
CA ASP A 214 -14.11 14.65 8.45
C ASP A 214 -13.98 16.12 8.89
N GLY A 215 -12.82 16.76 8.65
CA GLY A 215 -12.58 18.16 8.98
C GLY A 215 -12.46 18.48 10.46
N CYS A 216 -12.32 17.47 11.34
CA CYS A 216 -12.34 17.60 12.79
C CYS A 216 -10.98 17.33 13.44
N ALA A 217 -10.64 18.11 14.48
CA ALA A 217 -9.36 18.00 15.19
C ALA A 217 -9.13 16.68 15.93
N ASN A 218 -10.16 15.82 16.07
CA ASN A 218 -10.13 14.62 16.90
C ASN A 218 -8.96 13.68 16.58
N VAL A 219 -8.55 13.57 15.31
CA VAL A 219 -7.42 12.71 14.92
C VAL A 219 -6.12 13.09 15.64
N TYR A 220 -5.91 14.36 15.96
CA TYR A 220 -4.71 14.83 16.63
C TYR A 220 -4.74 14.65 18.16
N LYS A 221 -5.91 14.37 18.76
CA LYS A 221 -5.99 14.04 20.20
C LYS A 221 -5.17 12.79 20.57
N LEU A 222 -4.89 11.93 19.58
CA LEU A 222 -4.09 10.72 19.75
C LEU A 222 -2.60 11.03 20.01
N VAL A 223 -2.12 12.19 19.53
CA VAL A 223 -0.70 12.56 19.56
C VAL A 223 -0.42 13.88 20.29
N GLU A 224 -1.45 14.69 20.58
CA GLU A 224 -1.30 16.06 21.11
C GLU A 224 -0.42 16.16 22.35
N ALA A 225 -0.60 15.25 23.32
CA ALA A 225 0.15 15.26 24.58
C ALA A 225 1.65 14.97 24.42
N LYS A 226 2.09 14.55 23.23
CA LYS A 226 3.49 14.27 22.89
C LYS A 226 4.13 15.36 22.03
N ILE A 227 3.34 16.30 21.53
CA ILE A 227 3.83 17.47 20.79
C ILE A 227 4.45 18.44 21.80
N LYS A 228 5.70 18.85 21.55
CA LYS A 228 6.48 19.71 22.45
C LYS A 228 6.19 21.19 22.27
N SER A 229 5.83 21.62 21.07
CA SER A 229 5.56 23.03 20.77
C SER A 229 4.08 23.38 20.89
N SER A 230 3.75 24.67 20.81
CA SER A 230 2.36 25.08 20.66
C SER A 230 1.82 24.57 19.32
N ALA A 231 0.61 24.02 19.33
CA ALA A 231 -0.06 23.60 18.12
C ALA A 231 -1.53 23.96 18.17
N ILE A 232 -2.07 24.34 17.02
CA ILE A 232 -3.47 24.67 16.82
C ILE A 232 -3.98 23.85 15.66
N CYS A 233 -5.12 23.19 15.84
CA CYS A 233 -5.80 22.49 14.77
C CYS A 233 -6.80 23.42 14.07
N LEU A 234 -6.77 23.42 12.74
CA LEU A 234 -7.68 24.15 11.87
C LEU A 234 -8.83 23.23 11.45
N GLN A 235 -10.01 23.45 12.01
CA GLN A 235 -11.20 22.74 11.59
C GLN A 235 -11.72 23.31 10.27
N HIS A 236 -12.13 22.43 9.37
CA HIS A 236 -12.52 22.79 8.01
C HIS A 236 -13.75 22.01 7.53
N GLY A 237 -14.60 21.58 8.46
CA GLY A 237 -15.87 20.95 8.12
C GLY A 237 -16.96 21.96 7.74
N ALA A 238 -18.08 21.45 7.23
CA ALA A 238 -19.25 22.26 6.86
C ALA A 238 -19.83 23.05 8.04
N LEU A 239 -19.62 22.57 9.27
CA LEU A 239 -19.94 23.27 10.51
C LEU A 239 -19.11 24.56 10.68
N ASN A 240 -17.83 24.52 10.29
CA ASN A 240 -16.87 25.60 10.51
C ASN A 240 -16.82 26.57 9.32
N MET A 241 -16.98 26.07 8.10
CA MET A 241 -16.81 26.82 6.85
C MET A 241 -18.01 26.62 5.89
N PRO A 242 -19.21 27.08 6.29
CA PRO A 242 -20.44 26.82 5.53
C PRO A 242 -20.34 27.34 4.09
N GLY A 243 -20.53 26.45 3.10
CA GLY A 243 -20.54 26.78 1.68
C GLY A 243 -19.16 26.91 1.02
N VAL A 244 -18.08 26.57 1.71
CA VAL A 244 -16.69 26.75 1.22
C VAL A 244 -15.93 25.42 1.06
N THR A 245 -16.39 24.38 1.75
CA THR A 245 -15.80 23.02 1.85
C THR A 245 -15.64 22.27 0.54
N ARG A 246 -16.45 22.60 -0.48
CA ARG A 246 -16.46 21.92 -1.78
C ARG A 246 -15.29 22.26 -2.72
N SER A 247 -14.28 23.00 -2.23
CA SER A 247 -13.06 23.29 -2.99
C SER A 247 -11.86 23.44 -2.06
N VAL A 248 -10.80 22.68 -2.35
CA VAL A 248 -9.52 22.75 -1.60
C VAL A 248 -8.96 24.18 -1.62
N MET A 249 -8.94 24.81 -2.79
CA MET A 249 -8.40 26.16 -2.95
C MET A 249 -9.22 27.21 -2.18
N LYS A 250 -10.56 27.13 -2.24
CA LYS A 250 -11.43 28.06 -1.50
C LYS A 250 -11.31 27.84 0.01
N SER A 251 -11.21 26.58 0.45
CA SER A 251 -10.99 26.23 1.86
C SER A 251 -9.69 26.82 2.38
N ALA A 252 -8.58 26.65 1.65
CA ALA A 252 -7.31 27.26 2.01
C ALA A 252 -7.37 28.80 2.04
N ALA A 253 -8.00 29.43 1.04
CA ALA A 253 -8.18 30.88 1.01
C ALA A 253 -9.03 31.39 2.18
N TYR A 254 -10.03 30.63 2.62
CA TYR A 254 -10.87 30.96 3.77
C TYR A 254 -10.09 30.85 5.10
N LEU A 255 -9.24 29.85 5.24
CA LEU A 255 -8.43 29.64 6.46
C LEU A 255 -7.23 30.60 6.56
N LEU A 256 -6.74 31.12 5.44
CA LEU A 256 -5.53 31.95 5.39
C LEU A 256 -5.56 33.19 6.31
N PRO A 257 -6.61 34.03 6.36
CA PRO A 257 -6.66 35.19 7.25
C PRO A 257 -6.55 34.80 8.72
N HIS A 258 -7.18 33.70 9.11
CA HIS A 258 -7.13 33.17 10.47
C HIS A 258 -5.70 32.74 10.83
N ILE A 259 -4.99 32.06 9.92
CA ILE A 259 -3.60 31.65 10.12
C ILE A 259 -2.69 32.87 10.28
N LEU A 260 -2.84 33.88 9.40
CA LEU A 260 -2.06 35.11 9.46
C LEU A 260 -2.24 35.86 10.80
N GLU A 261 -3.46 35.86 11.35
CA GLU A 261 -3.74 36.42 12.68
C GLU A 261 -2.94 35.70 13.79
N LYS A 262 -2.85 34.37 13.73
CA LYS A 262 -2.12 33.55 14.70
C LYS A 262 -0.60 33.65 14.56
N MET A 263 -0.10 33.71 13.32
CA MET A 263 1.33 33.85 13.04
C MET A 263 1.92 35.20 13.51
N LYS A 264 1.09 36.24 13.64
CA LYS A 264 1.53 37.59 14.05
C LYS A 264 2.69 38.09 13.18
N SER A 265 3.90 38.18 13.73
CA SER A 265 5.11 38.62 13.04
C SER A 265 6.01 37.47 12.56
N GLN A 266 5.67 36.22 12.84
CA GLN A 266 6.41 35.06 12.35
C GLN A 266 6.26 34.94 10.84
N LYS A 267 7.36 34.63 10.16
CA LYS A 267 7.42 34.43 8.70
C LYS A 267 7.68 32.98 8.30
N GLU A 268 7.88 32.12 9.29
CA GLU A 268 8.08 30.69 9.12
C GLU A 268 6.85 29.93 9.60
N PHE A 269 6.38 28.96 8.81
CA PHE A 269 5.26 28.08 9.17
C PHE A 269 5.66 26.60 9.15
N LEU A 270 4.98 25.81 9.97
CA LEU A 270 4.95 24.36 9.87
C LEU A 270 3.49 23.91 9.76
N PHE A 271 3.13 23.32 8.63
CA PHE A 271 1.84 22.66 8.45
C PHE A 271 1.97 21.16 8.60
N VAL A 272 1.07 20.57 9.38
CA VAL A 272 0.90 19.12 9.47
C VAL A 272 -0.46 18.78 8.90
N GLY A 273 -0.49 18.15 7.73
CA GLY A 273 -1.73 17.74 7.07
C GLY A 273 -1.93 16.24 7.19
N TYR A 274 -3.09 15.79 7.66
CA TYR A 274 -3.46 14.38 7.68
C TYR A 274 -4.46 14.09 6.58
N SER A 275 -4.20 13.08 5.75
CA SER A 275 -5.15 12.65 4.71
C SER A 275 -5.55 13.82 3.79
N PHE A 276 -6.84 14.06 3.60
CA PHE A 276 -7.41 15.22 2.90
C PHE A 276 -6.82 16.56 3.36
N GLY A 277 -6.51 16.73 4.66
CA GLY A 277 -5.91 17.95 5.19
C GLY A 277 -4.56 18.30 4.56
N SER A 278 -3.86 17.31 4.00
CA SER A 278 -2.64 17.52 3.22
C SER A 278 -2.88 18.42 2.01
N LEU A 279 -4.05 18.33 1.38
CA LEU A 279 -4.39 19.10 0.19
C LEU A 279 -4.59 20.58 0.56
N ILE A 280 -5.29 20.83 1.66
CA ILE A 280 -5.45 22.18 2.22
C ILE A 280 -4.09 22.73 2.67
N ALA A 281 -3.25 21.91 3.32
CA ALA A 281 -1.90 22.30 3.76
C ALA A 281 -1.03 22.78 2.59
N ILE A 282 -1.06 22.04 1.47
CA ILE A 282 -0.34 22.38 0.23
C ILE A 282 -0.79 23.75 -0.30
N GLU A 283 -2.10 24.00 -0.37
CA GLU A 283 -2.61 25.29 -0.87
C GLU A 283 -2.33 26.45 0.09
N LEU A 284 -2.44 26.22 1.40
CA LEU A 284 -2.07 27.21 2.40
C LEU A 284 -0.59 27.61 2.29
N ALA A 285 0.30 26.62 2.13
CA ALA A 285 1.71 26.87 1.90
C ALA A 285 1.94 27.72 0.65
N ARG A 286 1.25 27.40 -0.46
CA ARG A 286 1.35 28.18 -1.71
C ARG A 286 0.90 29.63 -1.53
N LEU A 287 -0.21 29.85 -0.83
CA LEU A 287 -0.74 31.19 -0.54
C LEU A 287 0.19 32.00 0.40
N LEU A 288 0.87 31.32 1.31
CA LEU A 288 1.84 31.94 2.21
C LEU A 288 3.17 32.25 1.49
N GLU A 289 3.66 31.37 0.62
CA GLU A 289 4.85 31.62 -0.20
C GLU A 289 4.68 32.85 -1.11
N ASP A 290 3.51 33.05 -1.71
CA ASP A 290 3.17 34.26 -2.48
C ASP A 290 3.23 35.54 -1.63
N LYS A 291 3.04 35.41 -0.30
CA LYS A 291 3.18 36.50 0.69
C LYS A 291 4.58 36.58 1.30
N ASN A 292 5.58 35.93 0.70
CA ASN A 292 6.97 35.85 1.15
C ASN A 292 7.14 35.23 2.54
N PHE A 293 6.30 34.24 2.87
CA PHE A 293 6.56 33.34 3.98
C PHE A 293 7.34 32.13 3.48
N SER A 294 8.00 31.44 4.39
CA SER A 294 8.67 30.18 4.10
C SER A 294 8.25 29.15 5.14
N GLY A 295 8.42 27.86 4.85
CA GLY A 295 7.96 26.86 5.80
C GLY A 295 8.22 25.44 5.36
N ARG A 296 7.64 24.51 6.11
CA ARG A 296 7.75 23.07 5.88
C ARG A 296 6.36 22.44 5.98
N LEU A 297 6.17 21.35 5.25
CA LEU A 297 4.96 20.54 5.31
C LEU A 297 5.32 19.14 5.77
N LEU A 298 4.61 18.65 6.78
CA LEU A 298 4.57 17.25 7.18
C LEU A 298 3.23 16.67 6.75
N LEU A 299 3.22 15.89 5.68
CA LEU A 299 2.02 15.28 5.11
C LEU A 299 1.92 13.85 5.62
N ILE A 300 0.81 13.51 6.28
CA ILE A 300 0.55 12.19 6.86
C ILE A 300 -0.46 11.49 5.97
N ASP A 301 0.04 10.54 5.20
CA ASP A 301 -0.70 9.71 4.25
C ASP A 301 -1.67 10.49 3.35
N GLY A 302 -1.19 11.59 2.78
CA GLY A 302 -2.02 12.47 1.95
C GLY A 302 -1.23 13.20 0.87
N ALA A 303 -1.75 13.16 -0.35
CA ALA A 303 -1.28 13.90 -1.50
C ALA A 303 -2.41 14.05 -2.54
N PRO A 304 -2.32 15.02 -3.47
CA PRO A 304 -3.39 15.25 -4.46
C PRO A 304 -3.69 14.02 -5.32
N ASP A 305 -2.67 13.38 -5.91
CA ASP A 305 -2.85 12.24 -6.79
C ASP A 305 -3.29 10.99 -6.02
N LEU A 306 -2.76 10.76 -4.81
CA LEU A 306 -3.20 9.68 -3.93
C LEU A 306 -4.69 9.82 -3.58
N MET A 307 -5.14 10.99 -3.14
CA MET A 307 -6.54 11.17 -2.71
C MET A 307 -7.50 10.94 -3.87
N LYS A 308 -7.17 11.39 -5.08
CA LYS A 308 -7.96 11.10 -6.29
C LYS A 308 -8.03 9.61 -6.56
N PHE A 309 -6.88 8.94 -6.53
CA PHE A 309 -6.80 7.50 -6.74
C PHE A 309 -7.63 6.72 -5.71
N LEU A 310 -7.58 7.08 -4.43
CA LEU A 310 -8.37 6.42 -3.39
C LEU A 310 -9.87 6.63 -3.59
N ILE A 311 -10.31 7.83 -3.99
CA ILE A 311 -11.72 8.10 -4.32
C ILE A 311 -12.16 7.25 -5.50
N GLU A 312 -11.39 7.22 -6.59
CA GLU A 312 -11.71 6.41 -7.78
C GLU A 312 -11.76 4.90 -7.47
N LYS A 313 -10.94 4.43 -6.53
CA LYS A 313 -10.91 3.02 -6.12
C LYS A 313 -12.03 2.63 -5.14
N PHE A 314 -12.36 3.49 -4.19
CA PHE A 314 -13.31 3.18 -3.13
C PHE A 314 -14.74 3.64 -3.44
N LEU A 315 -14.90 4.64 -4.31
CA LEU A 315 -16.19 5.23 -4.66
C LEU A 315 -16.41 5.06 -6.16
N ASN A 316 -17.26 4.10 -6.52
CA ASN A 316 -17.70 3.90 -7.89
C ASN A 316 -19.10 4.51 -8.06
N TYR A 317 -19.17 5.72 -8.62
CA TYR A 317 -20.44 6.41 -8.88
C TYR A 317 -20.45 7.04 -10.27
N SER A 318 -21.63 7.02 -10.88
CA SER A 318 -21.87 7.60 -12.20
C SER A 318 -22.55 8.97 -12.13
N SER A 319 -23.01 9.39 -10.94
CA SER A 319 -23.64 10.69 -10.72
C SER A 319 -23.47 11.20 -9.28
N GLU A 320 -23.61 12.52 -9.08
CA GLU A 320 -23.65 13.11 -7.73
C GLU A 320 -24.77 12.51 -6.85
N GLN A 321 -25.90 12.14 -7.47
CA GLN A 321 -27.02 11.53 -6.75
C GLN A 321 -26.65 10.16 -6.17
N GLU A 322 -25.90 9.36 -6.92
CA GLU A 322 -25.36 8.07 -6.45
C GLU A 322 -24.32 8.26 -5.36
N LEU A 323 -23.39 9.21 -5.54
CA LEU A 323 -22.39 9.53 -4.52
C LEU A 323 -23.03 9.94 -3.19
N GLN A 324 -24.02 10.84 -3.24
CA GLN A 324 -24.76 11.28 -2.05
C GLN A 324 -25.42 10.09 -1.33
N ASN A 325 -26.01 9.16 -2.08
CA ASN A 325 -26.64 7.97 -1.50
C ASN A 325 -25.59 7.04 -0.86
N ASP A 326 -24.48 6.81 -1.55
CA ASP A 326 -23.39 5.95 -1.08
C ASP A 326 -22.77 6.49 0.22
N ILE A 327 -22.53 7.80 0.32
CA ILE A 327 -22.02 8.44 1.54
C ILE A 327 -22.97 8.23 2.72
N LEU A 328 -24.27 8.43 2.52
CA LEU A 328 -25.26 8.27 3.58
C LEU A 328 -25.42 6.81 4.01
N LEU A 329 -25.39 5.88 3.07
CA LEU A 329 -25.42 4.44 3.35
C LEU A 329 -24.19 4.00 4.14
N ARG A 330 -22.98 4.42 3.71
CA ARG A 330 -21.72 4.16 4.42
C ARG A 330 -21.69 4.81 5.79
N PHE A 331 -22.27 6.00 5.95
CA PHE A 331 -22.41 6.64 7.26
C PHE A 331 -23.24 5.77 8.20
N ILE A 332 -24.43 5.32 7.78
CA ILE A 332 -25.27 4.42 8.58
C ILE A 332 -24.53 3.12 8.90
N LYS A 333 -23.91 2.47 7.90
CA LYS A 333 -23.13 1.24 8.08
C LYS A 333 -21.95 1.42 9.03
N MET A 334 -21.33 2.60 9.03
CA MET A 334 -20.23 2.93 9.93
C MET A 334 -20.68 2.99 11.40
N TYR A 335 -21.85 3.57 11.70
CA TYR A 335 -22.32 3.70 13.08
C TYR A 335 -23.16 2.51 13.57
N LEU A 336 -24.01 1.94 12.73
CA LEU A 336 -24.97 0.88 13.09
C LEU A 336 -24.52 -0.53 12.68
N GLU A 337 -23.40 -0.65 11.95
CA GLU A 337 -22.80 -1.93 11.53
C GLU A 337 -23.76 -2.86 10.78
N SER A 338 -24.79 -2.28 10.15
CA SER A 338 -25.83 -2.97 9.41
C SER A 338 -26.20 -2.19 8.15
N ASP A 339 -26.49 -2.93 7.08
CA ASP A 339 -27.06 -2.36 5.86
C ASP A 339 -28.59 -2.20 6.04
N ASN A 340 -29.16 -1.15 5.44
CA ASN A 340 -30.60 -0.89 5.52
C ASN A 340 -31.18 -0.69 4.12
N GLU A 341 -31.80 -1.75 3.58
CA GLU A 341 -32.41 -1.74 2.24
C GLU A 341 -33.53 -0.69 2.12
N MET A 342 -34.34 -0.53 3.17
CA MET A 342 -35.42 0.46 3.18
C MET A 342 -34.85 1.88 3.10
N PHE A 343 -33.75 2.17 3.80
CA PHE A 343 -33.06 3.46 3.69
C PHE A 343 -32.56 3.71 2.26
N SER A 344 -31.94 2.71 1.63
CA SER A 344 -31.50 2.80 0.23
C SER A 344 -32.66 3.11 -0.73
N LEU A 345 -33.83 2.50 -0.52
CA LEU A 345 -35.02 2.76 -1.33
C LEU A 345 -35.62 4.15 -1.11
N GLU A 346 -35.62 4.66 0.13
CA GLU A 346 -36.10 6.03 0.41
C GLU A 346 -35.15 7.09 -0.18
N LEU A 347 -33.83 6.89 -0.09
CA LEU A 347 -32.85 7.81 -0.69
C LEU A 347 -33.00 7.98 -2.21
N LYS A 348 -33.39 6.90 -2.91
CA LYS A 348 -33.64 6.94 -4.37
C LYS A 348 -34.87 7.78 -4.76
N LYS A 349 -35.76 8.12 -3.81
CA LYS A 349 -36.94 8.96 -4.06
C LYS A 349 -36.65 10.46 -3.89
N CYS A 350 -35.54 10.80 -3.24
CA CYS A 350 -35.12 12.18 -3.01
C CYS A 350 -34.42 12.76 -4.24
N ASN A 351 -34.65 14.06 -4.49
CA ASN A 351 -34.03 14.79 -5.59
C ASN A 351 -32.94 15.76 -5.11
N THR A 352 -33.03 16.24 -3.87
CA THR A 352 -32.07 17.21 -3.31
C THR A 352 -31.25 16.61 -2.18
N TRP A 353 -30.10 17.23 -1.89
CA TRP A 353 -29.26 16.83 -0.77
C TRP A 353 -29.98 17.02 0.56
N GLU A 354 -30.73 18.12 0.69
CA GLU A 354 -31.52 18.44 1.88
C GLU A 354 -32.60 17.39 2.13
N GLU A 355 -33.32 16.94 1.09
CA GLU A 355 -34.31 15.86 1.22
C GLU A 355 -33.65 14.56 1.73
N LYS A 356 -32.47 14.20 1.20
CA LYS A 356 -31.73 13.01 1.64
C LYS A 356 -31.25 13.11 3.09
N LEU A 357 -30.78 14.30 3.50
CA LEU A 357 -30.41 14.57 4.89
C LEU A 357 -31.61 14.50 5.82
N GLU A 358 -32.81 14.89 5.39
CA GLU A 358 -34.04 14.68 6.18
C GLU A 358 -34.39 13.19 6.30
N VAL A 359 -34.25 12.41 5.23
CA VAL A 359 -34.44 10.95 5.29
C VAL A 359 -33.44 10.32 6.25
N LEU A 360 -32.15 10.72 6.23
CA LEU A 360 -31.13 10.23 7.17
C LEU A 360 -31.63 10.28 8.63
N THR A 361 -32.25 11.38 9.05
CA THR A 361 -32.73 11.57 10.44
C THR A 361 -33.73 10.51 10.90
N HIS A 362 -34.48 9.92 9.97
CA HIS A 362 -35.47 8.90 10.28
C HIS A 362 -34.82 7.55 10.56
N PHE A 363 -33.67 7.28 9.93
CA PHE A 363 -32.94 6.01 9.97
C PHE A 363 -31.74 6.05 10.94
N SER A 364 -31.33 7.23 11.41
CA SER A 364 -30.19 7.39 12.31
C SER A 364 -30.55 7.56 13.79
N LYS A 365 -31.80 7.31 14.18
CA LYS A 365 -32.29 7.50 15.57
C LYS A 365 -31.55 6.67 16.61
N GLU A 366 -30.98 5.53 16.21
CA GLU A 366 -30.21 4.65 17.09
C GLU A 366 -28.76 5.14 17.28
N ILE A 367 -28.30 6.10 16.45
CA ILE A 367 -26.98 6.73 16.57
C ILE A 367 -27.03 7.77 17.70
N ASN A 368 -26.78 7.33 18.92
CA ASN A 368 -26.84 8.18 20.12
C ASN A 368 -25.54 8.96 20.41
N VAL A 369 -24.47 8.71 19.64
CA VAL A 369 -23.16 9.36 19.84
C VAL A 369 -23.04 10.71 19.13
N LEU A 370 -23.93 10.99 18.19
CA LEU A 370 -23.98 12.24 17.41
C LEU A 370 -25.40 12.78 17.37
N THR A 371 -25.57 14.10 17.59
CA THR A 371 -26.82 14.81 17.33
C THR A 371 -27.17 14.74 15.86
N VAL A 372 -28.47 14.82 15.55
CA VAL A 372 -28.97 14.80 14.17
C VAL A 372 -28.31 15.91 13.33
N GLU A 373 -28.14 17.10 13.89
CA GLU A 373 -27.45 18.22 13.25
C GLU A 373 -25.99 17.87 12.93
N ASN A 374 -25.24 17.30 13.88
CA ASN A 374 -23.84 16.92 13.65
C ASN A 374 -23.69 15.77 12.65
N GLN A 375 -24.65 14.84 12.60
CA GLN A 375 -24.69 13.82 11.54
C GLN A 375 -24.84 14.47 10.16
N LYS A 376 -25.75 15.45 10.01
CA LYS A 376 -25.94 16.21 8.76
C LYS A 376 -24.68 16.97 8.36
N PHE A 377 -24.02 17.64 9.31
CA PHE A 377 -22.77 18.37 9.06
C PHE A 377 -21.63 17.44 8.64
N LEU A 378 -21.47 16.31 9.32
CA LEU A 378 -20.41 15.35 9.01
C LEU A 378 -20.61 14.72 7.62
N CYS A 379 -21.83 14.28 7.29
CA CYS A 379 -22.15 13.76 5.96
C CYS A 379 -21.90 14.81 4.86
N SER A 380 -22.32 16.06 5.09
CA SER A 380 -22.11 17.15 4.13
C SER A 380 -20.62 17.48 3.96
N THR A 381 -19.85 17.44 5.05
CA THR A 381 -18.40 17.66 5.03
C THR A 381 -17.69 16.62 4.18
N ILE A 382 -17.99 15.33 4.42
CA ILE A 382 -17.38 14.23 3.66
C ILE A 382 -17.76 14.33 2.18
N TYR A 383 -19.04 14.61 1.89
CA TYR A 383 -19.52 14.82 0.52
C TYR A 383 -18.79 15.95 -0.20
N ASP A 384 -18.74 17.13 0.42
CA ASP A 384 -18.07 18.29 -0.15
C ASP A 384 -16.57 18.04 -0.36
N HIS A 385 -15.90 17.37 0.58
CA HIS A 385 -14.48 17.05 0.45
C HIS A 385 -14.21 16.04 -0.67
N ILE A 386 -15.06 15.03 -0.85
CA ILE A 386 -14.93 14.08 -1.98
C ILE A 386 -15.00 14.83 -3.31
N ILE A 387 -15.98 15.72 -3.48
CA ILE A 387 -16.07 16.56 -4.69
C ILE A 387 -14.83 17.47 -4.80
N ALA A 388 -14.39 18.07 -3.69
CA ALA A 388 -13.24 18.96 -3.67
C ALA A 388 -11.95 18.26 -4.17
N VAL A 389 -11.75 16.97 -3.87
CA VAL A 389 -10.62 16.20 -4.37
C VAL A 389 -10.70 16.00 -5.89
N GLN A 390 -11.89 15.68 -6.42
CA GLN A 390 -12.07 15.47 -7.86
C GLN A 390 -11.75 16.73 -8.67
N ASP A 391 -12.25 17.88 -8.20
CA ASP A 391 -12.08 19.16 -8.86
C ASP A 391 -10.67 19.77 -8.67
N TYR A 392 -9.89 19.21 -7.75
CA TYR A 392 -8.59 19.78 -7.40
C TYR A 392 -7.49 19.39 -8.40
N ASN A 393 -7.15 20.29 -9.32
CA ASN A 393 -6.10 20.08 -10.31
C ASN A 393 -4.83 20.91 -10.01
N ILE A 394 -3.73 20.21 -9.73
CA ILE A 394 -2.44 20.83 -9.42
C ILE A 394 -1.56 21.12 -10.65
N SER A 395 -1.93 20.62 -11.83
CA SER A 395 -1.04 20.58 -13.01
C SER A 395 -0.58 21.96 -13.51
N SER A 396 -1.38 23.00 -13.28
CA SER A 396 -1.10 24.38 -13.68
C SER A 396 -0.64 25.27 -12.52
N LEU A 397 -0.51 24.73 -11.32
CA LEU A 397 -0.20 25.51 -10.12
C LEU A 397 1.31 25.55 -9.87
N PRO A 398 1.85 26.65 -9.31
CA PRO A 398 3.27 26.73 -9.02
C PRO A 398 3.69 25.69 -7.98
N ARG A 399 4.89 25.13 -8.18
CA ARG A 399 5.52 24.23 -7.22
C ARG A 399 5.97 25.01 -5.98
N LEU A 400 5.86 24.37 -4.83
CA LEU A 400 6.27 24.91 -3.54
C LEU A 400 7.80 24.95 -3.43
N LYS A 401 8.31 26.02 -2.81
CA LYS A 401 9.70 26.11 -2.35
C LYS A 401 9.89 25.51 -0.96
N SER A 402 8.81 25.34 -0.22
CA SER A 402 8.79 24.65 1.07
C SER A 402 9.23 23.19 0.95
N SER A 403 9.93 22.73 1.98
CA SER A 403 10.30 21.31 2.10
C SER A 403 9.09 20.47 2.50
N VAL A 404 9.04 19.24 2.00
CA VAL A 404 7.93 18.31 2.24
C VAL A 404 8.47 17.01 2.82
N ILE A 405 7.92 16.61 3.95
CA ILE A 405 8.10 15.30 4.56
C ILE A 405 6.78 14.54 4.40
N LEU A 406 6.83 13.34 3.85
CA LEU A 406 5.70 12.44 3.70
C LEU A 406 5.84 11.27 4.67
N LEU A 407 4.84 11.06 5.53
CA LEU A 407 4.70 9.88 6.37
C LEU A 407 3.71 8.92 5.73
N LYS A 408 4.16 7.70 5.40
CA LYS A 408 3.35 6.63 4.80
C LYS A 408 3.05 5.54 5.82
N PRO A 409 1.84 4.97 5.84
CA PRO A 409 1.57 3.76 6.60
C PRO A 409 2.28 2.57 5.96
N ILE A 410 2.74 1.63 6.79
CA ILE A 410 3.30 0.35 6.31
C ILE A 410 2.20 -0.57 5.81
N LEU A 411 1.00 -0.51 6.42
CA LEU A 411 -0.12 -1.39 6.10
C LEU A 411 -1.11 -0.64 5.19
N THR A 412 -0.91 -0.71 3.88
CA THR A 412 -1.83 -0.13 2.91
C THR A 412 -2.67 -1.22 2.24
N PRO A 413 -4.01 -1.16 2.30
CA PRO A 413 -4.86 -2.10 1.57
C PRO A 413 -4.79 -1.90 0.05
N ILE A 414 -4.36 -0.71 -0.39
CA ILE A 414 -4.19 -0.37 -1.81
C ILE A 414 -2.83 0.30 -2.00
N THR A 415 -2.07 -0.18 -2.98
CA THR A 415 -0.77 0.39 -3.38
C THR A 415 -0.95 1.47 -4.44
N PHE A 416 -0.40 2.65 -4.18
CA PHE A 416 -0.24 3.72 -5.17
C PHE A 416 1.12 3.56 -5.88
N GLY A 417 1.15 3.75 -7.20
CA GLY A 417 2.31 3.39 -8.02
C GLY A 417 3.55 4.27 -7.83
N GLU A 418 3.38 5.54 -7.45
CA GLU A 418 4.50 6.47 -7.22
C GLU A 418 4.85 6.54 -5.73
N GLU A 419 6.14 6.35 -5.41
CA GLU A 419 6.60 6.23 -4.03
C GLU A 419 6.34 7.48 -3.18
N ASP A 420 6.44 8.66 -3.79
CA ASP A 420 6.21 9.97 -3.18
C ASP A 420 4.76 10.46 -3.30
N TYR A 421 3.84 9.60 -3.72
CA TYR A 421 2.43 9.96 -3.98
C TYR A 421 2.24 11.10 -5.00
N GLY A 422 3.19 11.30 -5.92
CA GLY A 422 3.17 12.37 -6.92
C GLY A 422 3.57 13.75 -6.38
N LEU A 423 4.08 13.82 -5.15
CA LEU A 423 4.48 15.09 -4.52
C LEU A 423 5.65 15.78 -5.22
N HIS A 424 6.45 15.10 -6.04
CA HIS A 424 7.42 15.73 -6.94
C HIS A 424 6.78 16.75 -7.91
N LYS A 425 5.48 16.60 -8.22
CA LYS A 425 4.70 17.56 -9.01
C LYS A 425 4.30 18.79 -8.18
N VAL A 426 4.36 18.69 -6.85
CA VAL A 426 3.88 19.71 -5.91
C VAL A 426 5.00 20.60 -5.36
N THR A 427 6.17 20.05 -5.05
CA THR A 427 7.31 20.81 -4.48
C THR A 427 8.53 20.75 -5.39
N GLU A 428 9.36 21.79 -5.41
CA GLU A 428 10.64 21.84 -6.12
C GLU A 428 11.72 20.98 -5.44
N ASN A 429 11.58 20.75 -4.13
CA ASN A 429 12.54 19.99 -3.34
C ASN A 429 12.30 18.47 -3.44
N ALA A 430 13.33 17.69 -3.09
CA ALA A 430 13.15 16.25 -2.89
C ALA A 430 12.22 16.00 -1.68
N VAL A 431 11.24 15.12 -1.86
CA VAL A 431 10.29 14.71 -0.81
C VAL A 431 10.98 13.71 0.11
N GLN A 432 10.97 13.98 1.42
CA GLN A 432 11.52 13.07 2.42
C GLN A 432 10.45 12.07 2.83
N ILE A 433 10.65 10.78 2.56
CA ILE A 433 9.64 9.75 2.78
C ILE A 433 10.03 8.90 3.99
N HIS A 434 9.09 8.74 4.92
CA HIS A 434 9.24 7.87 6.08
C HIS A 434 8.03 6.96 6.24
N TYR A 435 8.25 5.80 6.81
CA TYR A 435 7.19 4.83 7.06
C TYR A 435 6.85 4.74 8.55
N VAL A 436 5.55 4.65 8.83
CA VAL A 436 4.99 4.52 10.17
C VAL A 436 4.13 3.26 10.21
N GLU A 437 4.30 2.47 11.27
CA GLU A 437 3.53 1.24 11.45
C GLU A 437 2.05 1.55 11.66
N GLY A 438 1.18 0.79 11.00
CA GLY A 438 -0.27 0.95 11.01
C GLY A 438 -0.85 1.13 9.60
N THR A 439 -2.17 1.25 9.55
CA THR A 439 -2.94 1.67 8.37
C THR A 439 -3.10 3.18 8.33
N HIS A 440 -3.77 3.72 7.31
CA HIS A 440 -4.19 5.13 7.24
C HIS A 440 -4.76 5.63 8.59
N ILE A 441 -5.62 4.82 9.20
CA ILE A 441 -6.28 5.14 10.48
C ILE A 441 -5.35 4.90 11.67
N THR A 442 -4.72 3.73 11.76
CA THR A 442 -4.02 3.32 12.99
C THR A 442 -2.61 3.88 13.12
N MET A 443 -2.02 4.41 12.04
CA MET A 443 -0.70 5.07 12.11
C MET A 443 -0.71 6.29 13.04
N MET A 444 -1.87 6.94 13.20
CA MET A 444 -2.04 8.07 14.12
C MET A 444 -1.98 7.67 15.59
N ASP A 445 -2.09 6.37 15.92
CA ASP A 445 -1.86 5.87 17.29
C ASP A 445 -0.36 5.68 17.58
N ASN A 446 0.52 5.86 16.58
CA ASN A 446 1.96 5.64 16.70
C ASN A 446 2.70 6.89 17.20
N ASP A 447 3.46 6.73 18.29
CA ASP A 447 4.28 7.79 18.90
C ASP A 447 5.27 8.44 17.93
N LYS A 448 5.68 7.73 16.87
CA LYS A 448 6.55 8.27 15.82
C LYS A 448 5.95 9.49 15.14
N ILE A 449 4.62 9.59 15.01
CA ILE A 449 3.97 10.77 14.44
C ILE A 449 4.35 12.03 15.21
N ALA A 450 4.24 11.99 16.54
CA ALA A 450 4.65 13.12 17.38
C ALA A 450 6.16 13.38 17.30
N SER A 451 7.01 12.35 17.15
CA SER A 451 8.46 12.52 16.95
C SER A 451 8.74 13.33 15.68
N PHE A 452 8.15 12.94 14.55
CA PHE A 452 8.31 13.66 13.29
C PHE A 452 7.77 15.10 13.36
N ILE A 453 6.62 15.32 14.01
CA ILE A 453 6.09 16.68 14.23
C ILE A 453 7.10 17.53 15.02
N ASN A 454 7.70 16.97 16.07
CA ASN A 454 8.67 17.68 16.90
C ASN A 454 10.01 17.93 16.19
N GLU A 455 10.44 17.00 15.32
CA GLU A 455 11.68 17.10 14.54
C GLU A 455 11.54 18.01 13.31
N ALA A 456 10.32 18.20 12.81
CA ALA A 456 10.04 19.05 11.65
C ALA A 456 10.10 20.56 11.93
N LEU A 457 10.34 20.98 13.18
CA LEU A 457 10.46 22.37 13.61
C LEU A 457 11.83 23.01 13.35
#